data_AF-A0A0C1L9V5-F1
#
_entry.id   AF-A0A0C1L9V5-F1
#
_cell.length_a   1.000
_cell.length_b   1.000
_cell.length_c   1.000
_cell.angle_alpha   90.00
_cell.angle_beta   90.00
_cell.angle_gamma   90.00
#
_symmetry.space_group_name_H-M   'P 1'
#
loop_
_entity.id
_entity.type
_entity.pdbx_description
1 polymer ?
#
loop_
_entity_poly.entity_id
_entity_poly.type
_entity_poly.pdbx_seq_one_letter_code
_entity_poly.pdbx_strand_id
1 'polypeptide(L)'
;MKAPNRDLLVLVKHARDNEEAMEQELTQLHSLLLDVENPRTFSNVFEVIDCNRFKVYTDSKHIMHAISAGESAFVFLNNKN
;
A
#
# COMPACT_ATOMS: atom_id res chain seq x y z
N MET A 1 10.40 -21.02 -28.39
CA MET A 1 10.14 -20.67 -26.97
C MET A 1 8.68 -21.00 -26.69
N LYS A 2 8.40 -21.91 -25.75
CA LYS A 2 7.03 -22.29 -25.37
C LYS A 2 6.37 -21.09 -24.68
N ALA A 3 5.07 -20.89 -24.91
CA ALA A 3 4.36 -19.67 -24.58
C ALA A 3 4.46 -19.29 -23.08
N PRO A 4 4.91 -18.07 -22.73
CA PRO A 4 5.16 -17.66 -21.34
C PRO A 4 3.89 -17.69 -20.46
N ASN A 5 2.72 -17.53 -21.07
CA ASN A 5 1.44 -17.57 -20.36
C ASN A 5 1.04 -18.98 -19.91
N ARG A 6 1.55 -20.04 -20.56
CA ARG A 6 1.30 -21.42 -20.15
C ARG A 6 2.07 -21.74 -18.86
N ASP A 7 3.26 -21.18 -18.70
CA ASP A 7 4.10 -21.43 -17.54
C ASP A 7 3.52 -20.74 -16.29
N LEU A 8 3.01 -19.51 -16.42
CA LEU A 8 2.28 -18.84 -15.33
C LEU A 8 1.02 -19.61 -14.91
N LEU A 9 0.23 -20.11 -15.85
CA LEU A 9 -0.98 -20.88 -15.52
C LEU A 9 -0.65 -22.23 -14.86
N VAL A 10 0.44 -22.87 -15.28
CA VAL A 10 0.94 -24.12 -14.69
C VAL A 10 1.51 -23.87 -13.28
N LEU A 11 2.24 -22.78 -13.08
CA LEU A 11 2.73 -22.35 -11.76
C LEU A 11 1.58 -22.03 -10.81
N VAL A 12 0.55 -21.31 -11.26
CA VAL A 12 -0.67 -21.02 -10.48
C VAL A 12 -1.42 -22.31 -10.12
N LYS A 13 -1.43 -23.30 -11.03
CA LYS A 13 -2.07 -24.59 -10.78
C LYS A 13 -1.32 -25.39 -9.71
N HIS A 14 0.02 -25.45 -9.79
CA HIS A 14 0.84 -26.08 -8.77
C HIS A 14 0.80 -25.36 -7.42
N ALA A 15 0.67 -24.04 -7.40
CA ALA A 15 0.49 -23.25 -6.17
C ALA A 15 -0.87 -23.50 -5.51
N ARG A 16 -1.93 -23.80 -6.28
CA ARG A 16 -3.24 -24.21 -5.73
C ARG A 16 -3.25 -25.62 -5.16
N ASP A 17 -2.38 -26.50 -5.65
CA ASP A 17 -2.32 -27.91 -5.22
C ASP A 17 -1.44 -28.11 -3.97
N ASN A 18 -0.79 -27.06 -3.47
CA ASN A 18 0.03 -27.09 -2.25
C ASN A 18 -0.45 -26.02 -1.24
N GLU A 19 -1.41 -26.43 -0.41
CA GLU A 19 -2.06 -25.60 0.60
C GLU A 19 -1.06 -25.01 1.62
N GLU A 20 -0.02 -25.77 2.01
CA GLU A 20 1.04 -25.29 2.90
C GLU A 20 1.86 -24.17 2.28
N ALA A 21 2.22 -24.30 1.00
CA ALA A 21 2.95 -23.25 0.29
C ALA A 21 2.09 -21.99 0.11
N MET A 22 0.79 -22.14 -0.14
CA MET A 22 -0.14 -21.00 -0.24
C MET A 22 -0.28 -20.26 1.09
N GLU A 23 -0.43 -20.98 2.19
CA GLU A 23 -0.48 -20.39 3.54
C GLU A 23 0.81 -19.65 3.88
N GLN A 24 1.96 -20.19 3.48
CA GLN A 24 3.25 -19.54 3.68
C GLN A 24 3.34 -18.21 2.93
N GLU A 25 2.99 -18.19 1.63
CA GLU A 25 2.98 -16.96 0.83
C GLU A 25 2.00 -15.93 1.38
N LEU A 26 0.82 -16.38 1.80
CA LEU A 26 -0.21 -15.51 2.38
C LEU A 26 0.24 -14.90 3.72
N THR A 27 0.92 -15.68 4.55
CA THR A 27 1.52 -15.22 5.81
C THR A 27 2.63 -14.19 5.57
N GLN A 28 3.49 -14.42 4.56
CA GLN A 28 4.54 -13.48 4.19
C GLN A 28 3.97 -12.16 3.67
N LEU A 29 2.98 -12.25 2.77
CA LEU A 29 2.28 -11.07 2.27
C LEU A 29 1.59 -10.30 3.39
N HIS A 30 0.90 -11.00 4.30
CA HIS A 30 0.25 -10.38 5.45
C HIS A 30 1.26 -9.65 6.35
N SER A 31 2.40 -10.28 6.63
CA SER A 31 3.47 -9.68 7.45
C SER A 31 4.03 -8.42 6.78
N LEU A 32 4.27 -8.48 5.46
CA LEU A 32 4.76 -7.33 4.70
C LEU A 32 3.75 -6.19 4.71
N LEU A 33 2.46 -6.49 4.53
CA LEU A 33 1.39 -5.49 4.59
C LEU A 33 1.30 -4.85 5.97
N LEU A 34 1.33 -5.63 7.06
CA LEU A 34 1.35 -5.10 8.42
C LEU A 34 2.54 -4.16 8.68
N ASP A 35 3.70 -4.50 8.14
CA ASP A 35 4.93 -3.70 8.29
C ASP A 35 4.87 -2.38 7.50
N VAL A 36 4.16 -2.31 6.37
CA VAL A 36 4.07 -1.08 5.56
C VAL A 36 2.82 -0.25 5.85
N GLU A 37 1.70 -0.88 6.22
CA GLU A 37 0.41 -0.23 6.46
C GLU A 37 0.28 0.35 7.87
N ASN A 38 1.40 0.75 8.48
CA ASN A 38 1.36 1.47 9.76
C ASN A 38 1.34 2.99 9.57
N PRO A 39 0.71 3.75 10.49
CA PRO A 39 0.62 5.21 10.43
C PRO A 39 1.97 5.92 10.28
N ARG A 40 3.03 5.35 10.86
CA ARG A 40 4.38 5.92 10.81
C ARG A 40 4.98 5.84 9.42
N THR A 41 4.89 4.68 8.78
CA THR A 41 5.41 4.44 7.42
C THR A 41 4.61 5.25 6.42
N PHE A 42 3.28 5.25 6.57
CA PHE A 42 2.39 6.08 5.77
C PHE A 42 2.75 7.57 5.86
N SER A 43 2.91 8.10 7.07
CA SER A 43 3.24 9.52 7.28
C SER A 43 4.62 9.91 6.71
N ASN A 44 5.55 8.95 6.58
CA ASN A 44 6.87 9.23 6.01
C ASN A 44 6.83 9.40 4.49
N VAL A 45 6.02 8.58 3.80
CA VAL A 45 5.98 8.54 2.33
C VAL A 45 4.92 9.48 1.73
N PHE A 46 4.00 9.99 2.53
CA PHE A 46 2.98 10.94 2.09
C PHE A 46 3.25 12.37 2.57
N GLU A 47 2.60 13.33 1.92
CA GLU A 47 2.43 14.71 2.35
C GLU A 47 1.00 15.19 2.07
N VAL A 48 0.57 16.19 2.81
CA VAL A 48 -0.72 16.84 2.59
C VAL A 48 -0.49 18.22 2.01
N ILE A 49 -1.02 18.47 0.82
CA ILE A 49 -1.00 19.77 0.15
C ILE A 49 -2.35 20.43 0.40
N ASP A 50 -2.36 21.45 1.26
CA ASP A 50 -3.54 22.25 1.56
C ASP A 50 -3.47 23.55 0.77
N CYS A 51 -4.20 23.58 -0.35
CA CYS A 51 -4.26 24.76 -1.21
C CYS A 51 -5.10 25.89 -0.60
N ASN A 52 -6.02 25.59 0.32
CA ASN A 52 -6.81 26.63 1.00
C ASN A 52 -5.94 27.48 1.92
N ARG A 53 -4.90 26.86 2.51
CA ARG A 53 -3.95 27.53 3.40
C ARG A 53 -2.60 27.82 2.75
N PHE A 54 -2.41 27.41 1.50
CA PHE A 54 -1.13 27.47 0.77
C PHE A 54 0.02 26.85 1.56
N LYS A 55 -0.22 25.66 2.14
CA LYS A 55 0.74 24.95 2.99
C LYS A 55 0.89 23.50 2.59
N VAL A 56 2.09 22.97 2.80
CA VAL A 56 2.39 21.54 2.71
C VAL A 56 2.70 21.02 4.11
N TYR A 57 2.02 19.97 4.53
CA TYR A 57 2.26 19.28 5.79
C TYR A 57 2.93 17.94 5.54
N THR A 58 4.04 17.71 6.22
CA THR A 58 4.83 16.48 6.13
C THR A 58 4.91 15.74 7.46
N ASP A 59 4.34 16.30 8.52
CA ASP A 59 4.31 15.67 9.83
C ASP A 59 3.14 14.69 9.97
N SER A 60 3.38 13.64 10.75
CA SER A 60 2.42 12.55 10.94
C SER A 60 1.08 13.02 11.51
N LYS A 61 1.05 14.05 12.36
CA LYS A 61 -0.19 14.51 12.99
C LYS A 61 -1.14 15.08 11.95
N HIS A 62 -0.67 15.95 11.06
CA HIS A 62 -1.52 16.54 10.03
C HIS A 62 -1.90 15.52 8.95
N ILE A 63 -0.98 14.63 8.56
CA ILE A 63 -1.28 13.56 7.59
C ILE A 63 -2.36 12.64 8.11
N MET A 64 -2.21 12.11 9.33
CA MET A 64 -3.21 11.22 9.93
C MET A 64 -4.54 11.94 10.18
N HIS A 65 -4.49 13.22 10.55
CA HIS A 65 -5.70 14.02 10.71
C HIS A 65 -6.45 14.16 9.38
N ALA A 66 -5.75 14.49 8.28
CA ALA A 66 -6.36 14.64 6.96
C ALA A 66 -7.05 13.35 6.50
N ILE A 67 -6.43 12.19 6.73
CA ILE A 67 -7.04 10.88 6.43
C ILE A 67 -8.28 10.64 7.30
N SER A 68 -8.19 10.92 8.60
CA SER A 68 -9.30 10.69 9.53
C SER A 68 -10.49 11.62 9.32
N ALA A 69 -10.24 12.86 8.89
CA ALA A 69 -11.26 13.87 8.65
C ALA A 69 -12.01 13.64 7.34
N GLY A 70 -11.45 12.82 6.44
CA GLY A 70 -11.99 12.54 5.13
C GLY A 70 -11.64 13.60 4.08
N GLU A 71 -12.26 13.50 2.91
CA GLU A 71 -11.95 14.37 1.78
C GLU A 71 -12.43 15.80 2.01
N SER A 72 -11.50 16.75 1.87
CA SER A 72 -11.79 18.18 1.90
C SER A 72 -11.43 18.81 0.56
N ALA A 73 -12.26 19.75 0.08
CA ALA A 73 -12.00 20.44 -1.17
C ALA A 73 -10.60 21.11 -1.14
N PHE A 74 -9.83 20.89 -2.21
CA PHE A 74 -8.49 21.45 -2.39
C PHE A 74 -7.45 21.06 -1.31
N VAL A 75 -7.69 19.97 -0.60
CA VAL A 75 -6.70 19.31 0.25
C VAL A 75 -6.34 17.98 -0.38
N PHE A 76 -5.07 17.81 -0.74
CA PHE A 76 -4.60 16.65 -1.49
C PHE A 76 -3.63 15.84 -0.65
N LEU A 77 -3.78 14.52 -0.70
CA LEU A 77 -2.79 13.59 -0.19
C LEU A 77 -1.88 13.18 -1.34
N ASN A 78 -0.60 13.53 -1.26
CA ASN A 78 0.39 13.27 -2.30
C ASN A 78 1.40 12.23 -1.84
N ASN A 79 1.68 11.22 -2.68
CA ASN A 79 2.75 10.26 -2.44
C ASN A 79 4.08 10.87 -2.93
N LYS A 80 5.13 10.78 -2.12
CA LYS A 80 6.46 11.32 -2.44
C LYS A 80 7.30 10.43 -3.37
N ASN A 81 6.85 9.20 -3.66
CA ASN A 81 7.53 8.25 -4.53
C ASN A 81 7.29 8.48 -6.02
#